data_AF-A0A963V7P8-F1
#
_entry.id   AF-A0A963V7P8-F1
#
_cell.length_a   1.000
_cell.length_b   1.000
_cell.length_c   1.000
_cell.angle_alpha   90.00
_cell.angle_beta   90.00
_cell.angle_gamma   90.00
#
_symmetry.space_group_name_H-M   'P 1'
#
loop_
_entity.id
_entity.type
_entity.pdbx_description
1 polymer ?
#
loop_
_entity_poly.entity_id
_entity_poly.type
_entity_poly.pdbx_seq_one_letter_code
_entity_poly.pdbx_strand_id
1 'polypeptide(L)'
;MPRSSRARPSGRSWPIRFRAFRRPRITPTWISDPAGPGALPPDPRDIWKKKKVRTVEPLALKARLVETALAEGFSAVRLCAPDAIPEAAGRLAAFVAAGRHGQMAWMEERMGWRGDPTALWPEARTVIMLAESYAPAQDPLAVLGKPDRGAVSVYAQGRDYHDLVKKRLKRVGRWLIAEAEKGSVPAEIKVFVDTAPVMEKPLGQAAGLGWQGKHTNLVSRSLGSWFFLGAIFTTLDLPKDAAEPDHCGSCRACLDICPTGAFPAPYQLDARRCIS
;
A
#
# COMPACT_ATOMS: atom_id res chain seq x y z
N MET A 1 39.32 -39.12 10.16
CA MET A 1 39.27 -37.69 10.53
C MET A 1 38.73 -36.87 9.37
N PRO A 2 37.52 -36.30 9.47
CA PRO A 2 37.12 -35.17 8.63
C PRO A 2 36.83 -33.93 9.48
N ARG A 3 37.30 -32.77 9.00
CA ARG A 3 37.10 -31.46 9.61
C ARG A 3 35.64 -31.03 9.48
N SER A 4 35.03 -30.65 10.60
CA SER A 4 33.72 -30.02 10.66
C SER A 4 33.82 -28.56 10.21
N SER A 5 32.92 -28.10 9.35
CA SER A 5 32.61 -26.67 9.22
C SER A 5 31.09 -26.48 9.28
N ARG A 6 30.62 -26.00 10.43
CA ARG A 6 29.25 -25.52 10.62
C ARG A 6 29.13 -24.17 9.96
N ALA A 7 28.29 -24.05 8.92
CA ALA A 7 27.84 -22.76 8.42
C ALA A 7 26.80 -22.20 9.40
N ARG A 8 27.08 -21.02 9.97
CA ARG A 8 26.11 -20.22 10.75
C ARG A 8 25.19 -19.48 9.76
N PRO A 9 23.86 -19.41 9.99
CA PRO A 9 23.01 -18.51 9.24
C PRO A 9 23.22 -17.09 9.77
N SER A 10 23.66 -16.19 8.89
CA SER A 10 23.76 -14.75 9.18
C SER A 10 22.36 -14.14 9.16
N GLY A 11 21.71 -14.10 10.33
CA GLY A 11 20.51 -13.30 10.55
C GLY A 11 20.84 -11.82 10.36
N ARG A 12 20.40 -11.23 9.25
CA ARG A 12 20.41 -9.77 9.07
C ARG A 12 19.21 -9.21 9.83
N SER A 13 19.44 -8.88 11.09
CA SER A 13 18.57 -8.01 11.88
C SER A 13 18.46 -6.65 11.20
N TRP A 14 17.25 -6.24 10.85
CA TRP A 14 16.97 -4.87 10.41
C TRP A 14 17.10 -3.93 11.63
N PRO A 15 17.99 -2.93 11.64
CA PRO A 15 18.07 -2.00 12.75
C PRO A 15 16.91 -1.00 12.66
N ILE A 16 15.85 -1.24 13.44
CA ILE A 16 14.86 -0.22 13.77
C ILE A 16 15.57 0.78 14.68
N ARG A 17 16.12 1.86 14.10
CA ARG A 17 16.63 2.99 14.89
C ARG A 17 15.44 3.76 15.45
N PHE A 18 15.11 3.50 16.71
CA PHE A 18 14.29 4.40 17.52
C PHE A 18 15.06 5.71 17.72
N ARG A 19 14.61 6.78 17.05
CA ARG A 19 15.06 8.13 17.38
C ARG A 19 14.12 8.66 18.45
N ALA A 20 14.53 8.55 19.71
CA ALA A 20 13.86 9.25 20.81
C ALA A 20 13.95 10.76 20.54
N PHE A 21 12.87 11.37 20.05
CA PHE A 21 12.79 12.81 19.96
C PHE A 21 12.60 13.37 21.36
N ARG A 22 13.57 14.19 21.78
CA ARG A 22 13.54 14.92 23.05
C ARG A 22 12.21 15.65 23.19
N ARG A 23 11.60 15.55 24.38
CA ARG A 23 10.45 16.37 24.79
C ARG A 23 10.69 17.82 24.38
N PRO A 24 9.69 18.54 23.83
CA PRO A 24 9.85 19.97 23.64
C PRO A 24 10.14 20.60 25.00
N ARG A 25 11.29 21.27 25.12
CA ARG A 25 11.53 22.21 26.22
C ARG A 25 10.44 23.25 26.09
N ILE A 26 9.47 23.22 26.98
CA ILE A 26 8.67 24.40 27.29
C ILE A 26 9.67 25.36 27.92
N THR A 27 10.21 26.28 27.13
CA THR A 27 10.89 27.46 27.67
C THR A 27 9.81 28.32 28.31
N PRO A 28 9.83 28.56 29.64
CA PRO A 28 9.01 29.59 30.22
C PRO A 28 9.48 30.90 29.58
N THR A 29 8.63 31.55 28.81
CA THR A 29 8.84 32.96 28.48
C THR A 29 8.63 33.72 29.77
N TRP A 30 9.73 34.06 30.43
CA TRP A 30 9.71 34.96 31.56
C TRP A 30 9.17 36.31 31.10
N ILE A 31 8.15 36.80 31.80
CA ILE A 31 7.64 38.16 31.69
C ILE A 31 8.72 39.07 32.28
N SER A 32 9.68 39.45 31.46
CA SER A 32 10.58 40.58 31.74
C SER A 32 11.55 40.77 30.56
N ASP A 33 11.00 41.19 29.42
CA ASP A 33 11.72 42.12 28.55
C ASP A 33 10.92 43.44 28.58
N PRO A 34 11.55 44.57 28.96
CA PRO A 34 10.84 45.82 29.16
C PRO A 34 10.49 46.42 27.80
N ALA A 35 9.21 46.37 27.43
CA ALA A 35 8.68 47.37 26.52
C ALA A 35 8.96 48.76 27.12
N GLY A 36 9.51 49.68 26.32
CA GLY A 36 9.94 50.99 26.78
C GLY A 36 8.87 51.78 27.54
N PRO A 37 9.27 52.83 28.28
CA PRO A 37 8.37 53.58 29.15
C PRO A 37 7.20 54.16 28.34
N GLY A 38 5.99 53.65 28.58
CA GLY A 38 4.76 54.10 27.93
C GLY A 38 4.01 53.04 27.11
N ALA A 39 4.54 51.83 26.94
CA ALA A 39 3.77 50.75 26.33
C ALA A 39 2.69 50.24 27.30
N LEU A 40 1.42 50.46 26.95
CA LEU A 40 0.29 49.83 27.65
C LEU A 40 0.45 48.30 27.59
N PRO A 41 0.26 47.57 28.70
CA PRO A 41 0.27 46.11 28.68
C PRO A 41 -0.79 45.62 27.68
N PRO A 42 -0.50 44.55 26.91
CA PRO A 42 -1.46 44.00 25.96
C PRO A 42 -2.79 43.68 26.67
N ASP A 43 -3.93 43.94 26.01
CA ASP A 43 -5.26 43.63 26.57
C ASP A 43 -5.27 42.16 27.01
N PRO A 44 -5.65 41.84 28.25
CA PRO A 44 -5.79 40.46 28.72
C PRO A 44 -6.60 39.58 27.76
N ARG A 45 -7.54 40.14 26.99
CA ARG A 45 -8.34 39.45 25.96
C ARG A 45 -7.54 39.05 24.72
N ASP A 46 -6.47 39.76 24.37
CA ASP A 46 -5.60 39.41 23.24
C ASP A 46 -4.68 38.22 23.54
N ILE A 47 -4.42 37.94 24.83
CA ILE A 47 -3.69 36.75 25.30
C ILE A 47 -4.48 35.46 24.98
N TRP A 48 -5.82 35.57 24.93
CA TRP A 48 -6.74 34.46 24.67
C TRP A 48 -7.36 34.48 23.27
N LYS A 49 -6.75 35.15 22.29
CA LYS A 49 -7.05 34.87 20.87
C LYS A 49 -6.61 33.43 20.59
N LYS A 50 -7.48 32.48 20.93
CA LYS A 50 -7.37 31.06 20.58
C LYS A 50 -7.05 31.03 19.08
N LYS A 51 -5.79 30.73 18.73
CA LYS A 51 -5.46 30.31 17.36
C LYS A 51 -6.51 29.26 17.03
N LYS A 52 -7.39 29.53 16.06
CA LYS A 52 -8.33 28.52 15.55
C LYS A 52 -7.46 27.36 15.13
N VAL A 53 -7.39 26.32 15.97
CA VAL A 53 -6.75 25.06 15.61
C VAL A 53 -7.54 24.59 14.41
N ARG A 54 -6.94 24.64 13.23
CA ARG A 54 -7.57 24.15 12.01
C ARG A 54 -7.69 22.64 12.18
N THR A 55 -8.82 22.18 12.69
CA THR A 55 -9.12 20.74 12.75
C THR A 55 -9.06 20.20 11.32
N VAL A 56 -8.23 19.19 11.09
CA VAL A 56 -8.26 18.49 9.80
C VAL A 56 -9.58 17.76 9.70
N GLU A 57 -10.46 18.20 8.80
CA GLU A 57 -11.70 17.49 8.52
C GLU A 57 -11.37 16.24 7.66
N PRO A 58 -11.69 15.01 8.12
CA PRO A 58 -11.24 13.78 7.46
C PRO A 58 -11.68 13.64 6.00
N LEU A 59 -12.87 14.12 5.63
CA LEU A 59 -13.36 14.03 4.25
C LEU A 59 -12.60 14.98 3.32
N ALA A 60 -12.35 16.21 3.75
CA ALA A 60 -11.54 17.19 3.03
C ALA A 60 -10.07 16.72 2.89
N LEU A 61 -9.51 16.08 3.92
CA LEU A 61 -8.18 15.49 3.83
C LEU A 61 -8.14 14.34 2.82
N LYS A 62 -9.15 13.45 2.83
CA LYS A 62 -9.26 12.37 1.84
C LYS A 62 -9.33 12.92 0.41
N ALA A 63 -10.14 13.95 0.16
CA ALA A 63 -10.25 14.56 -1.17
C ALA A 63 -8.90 15.08 -1.67
N ARG A 64 -8.18 15.83 -0.82
CA ARG A 64 -6.85 16.37 -1.15
C ARG A 64 -5.79 15.28 -1.29
N LEU A 65 -5.91 14.17 -0.55
CA LEU A 65 -5.04 13.00 -0.68
C LEU A 65 -5.19 12.39 -2.07
N VAL A 66 -6.42 12.22 -2.54
CA VAL A 66 -6.70 11.70 -3.88
C VAL A 66 -6.09 12.62 -4.93
N GLU A 67 -6.37 13.93 -4.88
CA GLU A 67 -5.78 14.91 -5.82
C GLU A 67 -4.25 14.87 -5.83
N THR A 68 -3.63 14.86 -4.65
CA THR A 68 -2.17 14.83 -4.52
C THR A 68 -1.58 13.56 -5.11
N ALA A 69 -2.18 12.40 -4.83
CA ALA A 69 -1.69 11.13 -5.35
C ALA A 69 -1.88 11.02 -6.88
N LEU A 70 -2.97 11.54 -7.44
CA LEU A 70 -3.14 11.64 -8.89
C LEU A 70 -2.07 12.56 -9.53
N ALA A 71 -1.80 13.72 -8.91
CA ALA A 71 -0.75 14.64 -9.37
C ALA A 71 0.66 14.02 -9.27
N GLU A 72 0.89 13.12 -8.32
CA GLU A 72 2.13 12.35 -8.18
C GLU A 72 2.29 11.24 -9.23
N GLY A 73 1.23 10.98 -10.01
CA GLY A 73 1.22 10.09 -11.17
C GLY A 73 0.51 8.76 -10.96
N PHE A 74 -0.17 8.55 -9.82
CA PHE A 74 -1.05 7.39 -9.66
C PHE A 74 -2.30 7.56 -10.53
N SER A 75 -2.84 6.45 -11.02
CA SER A 75 -4.02 6.41 -11.87
C SER A 75 -5.32 6.23 -11.07
N ALA A 76 -5.25 5.66 -9.86
CA ALA A 76 -6.38 5.56 -8.95
C ALA A 76 -5.93 5.46 -7.49
N VAL A 77 -6.79 5.91 -6.58
CA VAL A 77 -6.54 5.94 -5.13
C VAL A 77 -7.84 5.63 -4.41
N ARG A 78 -7.80 4.69 -3.48
CA ARG A 78 -8.96 4.24 -2.72
C ARG A 78 -8.57 3.83 -1.31
N LEU A 79 -9.51 3.88 -0.37
CA LEU A 79 -9.24 3.65 1.04
C LEU A 79 -10.12 2.52 1.59
N CYS A 80 -9.54 1.61 2.37
CA CYS A 80 -10.29 0.60 3.13
C CYS A 80 -9.79 0.52 4.57
N ALA A 81 -10.54 -0.21 5.41
CA ALA A 81 -10.09 -0.54 6.75
C ALA A 81 -9.04 -1.67 6.70
N PRO A 82 -8.09 -1.74 7.66
CA PRO A 82 -7.08 -2.80 7.68
C PRO A 82 -7.65 -4.22 7.83
N ASP A 83 -8.81 -4.37 8.45
CA ASP A 83 -9.53 -5.64 8.66
C ASP A 83 -10.50 -6.00 7.52
N ALA A 84 -10.50 -5.24 6.41
CA ALA A 84 -11.48 -5.38 5.33
C ALA A 84 -11.33 -6.64 4.46
N ILE A 85 -10.44 -7.57 4.81
CA ILE A 85 -10.17 -8.82 4.06
C ILE A 85 -10.25 -10.06 4.96
N PRO A 86 -11.37 -10.30 5.68
CA PRO A 86 -11.48 -11.34 6.71
C PRO A 86 -11.24 -12.76 6.19
N GLU A 87 -11.48 -13.02 4.90
CA GLU A 87 -11.29 -14.33 4.29
C GLU A 87 -9.83 -14.63 3.87
N ALA A 88 -8.94 -13.63 3.90
CA ALA A 88 -7.59 -13.74 3.37
C ALA A 88 -6.76 -14.83 4.07
N ALA A 89 -6.83 -14.89 5.41
CA ALA A 89 -6.09 -15.88 6.19
C ALA A 89 -6.51 -17.32 5.84
N GLY A 90 -7.83 -17.59 5.76
CA GLY A 90 -8.34 -18.92 5.40
C GLY A 90 -8.00 -19.33 3.97
N ARG A 91 -8.14 -18.40 3.01
CA ARG A 91 -7.77 -18.65 1.60
C ARG A 91 -6.27 -18.89 1.45
N LEU A 92 -5.42 -18.14 2.18
CA LEU A 92 -3.98 -18.36 2.20
C LEU A 92 -3.64 -19.74 2.76
N ALA A 93 -4.25 -20.12 3.88
CA ALA A 93 -4.02 -21.43 4.49
C ALA A 93 -4.36 -22.57 3.53
N ALA A 94 -5.48 -22.49 2.82
CA ALA A 94 -5.84 -23.48 1.81
C ALA A 94 -4.83 -23.52 0.65
N PHE A 95 -4.37 -22.37 0.18
CA PHE A 95 -3.36 -22.27 -0.90
C PHE A 95 -2.01 -22.88 -0.48
N VAL A 96 -1.57 -22.61 0.75
CA VAL A 96 -0.32 -23.15 1.30
C VAL A 96 -0.42 -24.64 1.55
N ALA A 97 -1.50 -25.12 2.19
CA ALA A 97 -1.74 -26.53 2.46
C ALA A 97 -1.80 -27.39 1.19
N ALA A 98 -2.31 -26.83 0.09
CA ALA A 98 -2.32 -27.50 -1.21
C ALA A 98 -0.95 -27.50 -1.93
N GLY A 99 0.10 -26.94 -1.33
CA GLY A 99 1.44 -26.82 -1.92
C GLY A 99 1.50 -25.89 -3.14
N ARG A 100 0.46 -25.09 -3.38
CA ARG A 100 0.32 -24.28 -4.61
C ARG A 100 1.22 -23.04 -4.64
N HIS A 101 1.86 -22.72 -3.52
CA HIS A 101 2.89 -21.68 -3.42
C HIS A 101 4.23 -22.10 -4.04
N GLY A 102 4.41 -23.38 -4.39
CA GLY A 102 5.63 -23.87 -5.03
C GLY A 102 6.87 -23.60 -4.21
N GLN A 103 7.85 -22.90 -4.80
CA GLN A 103 9.13 -22.59 -4.14
C GLN A 103 9.09 -21.36 -3.23
N MET A 104 7.93 -20.68 -3.10
CA MET A 104 7.78 -19.45 -2.32
C MET A 104 7.64 -19.74 -0.82
N ALA A 105 8.67 -20.34 -0.20
CA ALA A 105 8.67 -20.73 1.22
C ALA A 105 8.32 -19.56 2.18
N TRP A 106 8.68 -18.33 1.80
CA TRP A 106 8.32 -17.12 2.54
C TRP A 106 6.80 -16.89 2.68
N MET A 107 5.96 -17.56 1.87
CA MET A 107 4.50 -17.51 2.03
C MET A 107 4.08 -18.20 3.31
N GLU A 108 4.62 -19.40 3.58
CA GLU A 108 4.36 -20.18 4.79
C GLU A 108 4.91 -19.48 6.03
N GLU A 109 6.16 -19.00 5.97
CA GLU A 109 6.84 -18.33 7.08
C GLU A 109 6.13 -17.05 7.57
N ARG A 110 5.36 -16.39 6.70
CA ARG A 110 4.76 -15.07 6.96
C ARG A 110 3.23 -15.07 6.87
N MET A 111 2.59 -16.23 6.98
CA MET A 111 1.13 -16.34 6.86
C MET A 111 0.39 -15.45 7.84
N GLY A 112 0.86 -15.34 9.08
CA GLY A 112 0.22 -14.50 10.10
C GLY A 112 0.10 -13.04 9.68
N TRP A 113 1.17 -12.45 9.13
CA TRP A 113 1.14 -11.07 8.64
C TRP A 113 0.39 -10.92 7.31
N ARG A 114 0.51 -11.91 6.40
CA ARG A 114 -0.15 -11.86 5.09
C ARG A 114 -1.65 -12.00 5.19
N GLY A 115 -2.13 -12.88 6.07
CA GLY A 115 -3.55 -13.13 6.28
C GLY A 115 -4.27 -12.02 7.03
N ASP A 116 -3.53 -11.16 7.74
CA ASP A 116 -4.09 -10.12 8.60
C ASP A 116 -3.23 -8.84 8.60
N PRO A 117 -3.67 -7.78 7.89
CA PRO A 117 -3.01 -6.48 7.90
C PRO A 117 -2.93 -5.82 9.28
N THR A 118 -3.85 -6.13 10.21
CA THR A 118 -3.83 -5.60 11.57
C THR A 118 -2.68 -6.21 12.39
N ALA A 119 -2.33 -7.47 12.13
CA ALA A 119 -1.15 -8.11 12.73
C ALA A 119 0.16 -7.52 12.22
N LEU A 120 0.19 -6.98 11.00
CA LEU A 120 1.37 -6.30 10.45
C LEU A 120 1.61 -4.93 11.10
N TRP A 121 0.54 -4.20 11.40
CA TRP A 121 0.62 -2.94 12.14
C TRP A 121 -0.69 -2.62 12.89
N PRO A 122 -0.76 -2.93 14.20
CA PRO A 122 -1.99 -2.79 14.98
C PRO A 122 -2.53 -1.35 15.09
N GLU A 123 -1.66 -0.35 14.96
CA GLU A 123 -2.03 1.06 15.05
C GLU A 123 -2.63 1.61 13.75
N ALA A 124 -2.56 0.86 12.64
CA ALA A 124 -3.17 1.27 11.38
C ALA A 124 -4.69 1.40 11.54
N ARG A 125 -5.26 2.50 11.05
CA ARG A 125 -6.71 2.75 11.00
C ARG A 125 -7.25 2.85 9.59
N THR A 126 -6.38 3.19 8.64
CA THR A 126 -6.73 3.27 7.21
C THR A 126 -5.63 2.63 6.39
N VAL A 127 -6.03 1.87 5.37
CA VAL A 127 -5.18 1.43 4.28
C VAL A 127 -5.54 2.22 3.03
N ILE A 128 -4.59 3.01 2.53
CA ILE A 128 -4.69 3.74 1.27
C ILE A 128 -4.08 2.84 0.19
N MET A 129 -4.92 2.38 -0.74
CA MET A 129 -4.53 1.58 -1.89
C MET A 129 -4.38 2.49 -3.11
N LEU A 130 -3.24 2.37 -3.80
CA LEU A 130 -2.89 3.18 -4.96
C LEU A 130 -2.60 2.28 -6.16
N ALA A 131 -3.07 2.69 -7.32
CA ALA A 131 -2.83 2.01 -8.59
C ALA A 131 -2.01 2.89 -9.52
N GLU A 132 -0.99 2.32 -10.16
CA GLU A 132 -0.20 2.98 -11.20
C GLU A 132 -0.32 2.19 -12.50
N SER A 133 -0.97 2.77 -13.51
CA SER A 133 -1.13 2.12 -14.81
C SER A 133 0.23 1.90 -15.49
N TYR A 134 0.41 0.71 -16.02
CA TYR A 134 1.49 0.36 -16.95
C TYR A 134 0.93 -0.14 -18.29
N ALA A 135 -0.32 0.23 -18.61
CA ALA A 135 -0.96 -0.15 -19.85
C ALA A 135 -0.04 0.14 -21.04
N PRO A 136 0.22 -0.86 -21.90
CA PRO A 136 1.13 -0.67 -23.02
C PRO A 136 0.54 0.31 -24.02
N ALA A 137 1.39 1.18 -24.58
CA ALA A 137 0.97 2.11 -25.64
C ALA A 137 0.77 1.41 -26.99
N GLN A 138 1.26 0.17 -27.14
CA GLN A 138 1.18 -0.65 -28.33
C GLN A 138 0.46 -1.95 -28.01
N ASP A 139 0.00 -2.65 -29.05
CA ASP A 139 -0.60 -3.98 -28.89
C ASP A 139 0.43 -4.96 -28.26
N PRO A 140 0.19 -5.46 -27.04
CA PRO A 140 1.10 -6.38 -26.37
C PRO A 140 1.21 -7.74 -27.08
N LEU A 141 0.27 -8.08 -27.96
CA LEU A 141 0.25 -9.34 -28.71
C LEU A 141 1.01 -9.27 -30.04
N ALA A 142 1.40 -8.08 -30.50
CA ALA A 142 2.11 -7.91 -31.76
C ALA A 142 3.44 -8.69 -31.84
N VAL A 143 4.05 -9.02 -30.69
CA VAL A 143 5.27 -9.85 -30.64
C VAL A 143 5.02 -11.30 -31.08
N LEU A 144 3.79 -11.81 -30.98
CA LEU A 144 3.45 -13.19 -31.34
C LEU A 144 3.61 -13.46 -32.85
N GLY A 145 3.60 -12.43 -33.67
CA GLY A 145 3.89 -12.53 -35.11
C GLY A 145 5.37 -12.53 -35.48
N LYS A 146 6.29 -12.51 -34.50
CA LYS A 146 7.74 -12.38 -34.71
C LYS A 146 8.47 -13.64 -34.21
N PRO A 147 8.63 -14.67 -35.05
CA PRO A 147 9.18 -15.97 -34.63
C PRO A 147 10.65 -15.92 -34.20
N ASP A 148 11.37 -14.87 -34.58
CA ASP A 148 12.77 -14.60 -34.22
C ASP A 148 12.94 -13.89 -32.86
N ARG A 149 11.85 -13.64 -32.12
CA ARG A 149 11.87 -12.85 -30.87
C ARG A 149 11.16 -13.55 -29.71
N GLY A 150 11.71 -13.36 -28.51
CA GLY A 150 11.02 -13.70 -27.25
C GLY A 150 10.05 -12.61 -26.82
N ALA A 151 8.94 -13.01 -26.18
CA ALA A 151 8.02 -12.08 -25.53
C ALA A 151 8.42 -11.85 -24.07
N VAL A 152 8.53 -10.59 -23.67
CA VAL A 152 8.73 -10.19 -22.27
C VAL A 152 7.44 -9.55 -21.77
N SER A 153 6.99 -9.96 -20.58
CA SER A 153 5.78 -9.41 -19.97
C SER A 153 5.83 -7.89 -19.90
N VAL A 154 4.73 -7.20 -20.21
CA VAL A 154 4.68 -5.74 -20.32
C VAL A 154 5.19 -5.04 -19.06
N TYR A 155 4.88 -5.58 -17.88
CA TYR A 155 5.29 -4.98 -16.61
C TYR A 155 6.81 -4.94 -16.43
N ALA A 156 7.56 -5.77 -17.17
CA ALA A 156 9.01 -5.92 -17.07
C ALA A 156 9.78 -5.27 -18.25
N GLN A 157 9.09 -4.55 -19.15
CA GLN A 157 9.73 -3.90 -20.31
C GLN A 157 10.37 -2.53 -19.97
N GLY A 158 10.02 -1.95 -18.83
CA GLY A 158 10.46 -0.64 -18.40
C GLY A 158 11.45 -0.66 -17.22
N ARG A 159 11.60 0.48 -16.57
CA ARG A 159 12.30 0.56 -15.28
C ARG A 159 11.56 -0.27 -14.23
N ASP A 160 12.30 -0.80 -13.27
CA ASP A 160 11.72 -1.53 -12.14
C ASP A 160 10.64 -0.67 -11.45
N TYR A 161 9.42 -1.20 -11.42
CA TYR A 161 8.26 -0.51 -10.88
C TYR A 161 8.40 -0.27 -9.37
N HIS A 162 9.17 -1.10 -8.66
CA HIS A 162 9.39 -0.93 -7.23
C HIS A 162 9.98 0.44 -6.91
N ASP A 163 10.99 0.88 -7.67
CA ASP A 163 11.63 2.17 -7.45
C ASP A 163 10.70 3.35 -7.75
N LEU A 164 9.95 3.23 -8.85
CA LEU A 164 9.01 4.25 -9.30
C LEU A 164 7.85 4.43 -8.32
N VAL A 165 7.14 3.33 -8.04
CA VAL A 165 5.96 3.29 -7.17
C VAL A 165 6.37 3.69 -5.75
N LYS A 166 7.44 3.12 -5.19
CA LYS A 166 7.90 3.45 -3.82
C LYS A 166 8.29 4.91 -3.67
N LYS A 167 8.91 5.52 -4.68
CA LYS A 167 9.26 6.94 -4.65
C LYS A 167 8.00 7.81 -4.59
N ARG A 168 6.98 7.49 -5.40
CA ARG A 168 5.67 8.18 -5.41
C ARG A 168 4.92 8.00 -4.09
N LEU A 169 4.83 6.77 -3.59
CA LEU A 169 4.21 6.47 -2.29
C LEU A 169 4.85 7.27 -1.15
N LYS A 170 6.19 7.39 -1.13
CA LYS A 170 6.89 8.20 -0.14
C LYS A 170 6.57 9.69 -0.22
N ARG A 171 6.34 10.24 -1.43
CA ARG A 171 5.96 11.66 -1.59
C ARG A 171 4.55 11.91 -1.10
N VAL A 172 3.59 11.07 -1.51
CA VAL A 172 2.21 11.10 -1.01
C VAL A 172 2.17 10.95 0.51
N GLY A 173 2.92 9.99 1.05
CA GLY A 173 2.99 9.75 2.49
C GLY A 173 3.56 10.93 3.29
N ARG A 174 4.66 11.55 2.82
CA ARG A 174 5.20 12.76 3.46
C ARG A 174 4.23 13.92 3.42
N TRP A 175 3.56 14.10 2.29
CA TRP A 175 2.52 15.11 2.15
C TRP A 175 1.40 14.88 3.18
N LEU A 176 0.93 13.63 3.33
CA LEU A 176 -0.15 13.28 4.26
C LEU A 176 0.22 13.61 5.72
N ILE A 177 1.45 13.28 6.13
CA ILE A 177 1.96 13.63 7.46
C ILE A 177 1.97 15.16 7.64
N ALA A 178 2.52 15.89 6.68
CA ALA A 178 2.60 17.36 6.76
C ALA A 178 1.21 18.01 6.82
N GLU A 179 0.20 17.46 6.15
CA GLU A 179 -1.17 17.96 6.24
C GLU A 179 -1.83 17.66 7.59
N ALA A 180 -1.58 16.48 8.17
CA ALA A 180 -2.07 16.14 9.50
C ALA A 180 -1.44 17.05 10.58
N GLU A 181 -0.13 17.32 10.47
CA GLU A 181 0.59 18.23 11.37
C GLU A 181 0.03 19.65 11.35
N LYS A 182 -0.41 20.16 10.18
CA LYS A 182 -1.05 21.49 10.07
C LYS A 182 -2.31 21.62 10.92
N GLY A 183 -3.03 20.52 11.16
CA GLY A 183 -4.16 20.49 12.08
C GLY A 183 -3.86 19.86 13.43
N SER A 184 -2.58 19.75 13.79
CA SER A 184 -2.13 19.22 15.09
C SER A 184 -2.59 17.79 15.38
N VAL A 185 -2.76 16.97 14.33
CA VAL A 185 -3.09 15.55 14.44
C VAL A 185 -1.81 14.72 14.24
N PRO A 186 -1.34 13.96 15.24
CA PRO A 186 -0.23 13.04 15.05
C PRO A 186 -0.58 11.98 14.00
N ALA A 187 0.28 11.83 13.01
CA ALA A 187 0.10 10.86 11.94
C ALA A 187 1.38 10.05 11.74
N GLU A 188 1.22 8.74 11.66
CA GLU A 188 2.28 7.83 11.26
C GLU A 188 1.83 7.08 10.01
N ILE A 189 2.80 6.61 9.22
CA ILE A 189 2.55 5.81 8.03
C ILE A 189 3.56 4.68 7.87
N LYS A 190 3.14 3.63 7.15
CA LYS A 190 4.03 2.60 6.57
C LYS A 190 3.70 2.44 5.09
N VAL A 191 4.74 2.30 4.27
CA VAL A 191 4.63 2.23 2.80
C VAL A 191 5.03 0.83 2.33
N PHE A 192 4.21 0.24 1.46
CA PHE A 192 4.39 -1.12 0.96
C PHE A 192 4.22 -1.19 -0.57
N VAL A 193 5.04 -2.03 -1.18
CA VAL A 193 4.97 -2.43 -2.59
C VAL A 193 5.56 -3.83 -2.71
N ASP A 194 4.73 -4.81 -3.08
CA ASP A 194 5.01 -6.19 -3.52
C ASP A 194 5.81 -7.09 -2.54
N THR A 195 7.00 -6.64 -2.19
CA THR A 195 7.98 -7.33 -1.35
C THR A 195 7.57 -7.52 0.12
N ALA A 196 6.55 -6.79 0.58
CA ALA A 196 6.06 -6.86 1.94
C ALA A 196 5.03 -7.99 2.12
N PRO A 197 4.81 -8.51 3.34
CA PRO A 197 3.76 -9.48 3.61
C PRO A 197 2.36 -8.83 3.65
N VAL A 198 2.05 -8.00 2.65
CA VAL A 198 0.72 -7.41 2.45
C VAL A 198 0.02 -8.20 1.34
N MET A 199 -1.30 -8.31 1.42
CA MET A 199 -2.13 -8.84 0.33
C MET A 199 -2.77 -7.69 -0.43
N GLU A 200 -2.00 -7.04 -1.31
CA GLU A 200 -2.46 -5.82 -1.99
C GLU A 200 -3.68 -6.06 -2.87
N LYS A 201 -3.80 -7.22 -3.51
CA LYS A 201 -4.94 -7.50 -4.41
C LYS A 201 -6.28 -7.57 -3.64
N PRO A 202 -6.44 -8.39 -2.57
CA PRO A 202 -7.62 -8.33 -1.71
C PRO A 202 -7.91 -6.95 -1.14
N LEU A 203 -6.89 -6.22 -0.64
CA LEU A 203 -7.08 -4.87 -0.11
C LEU A 203 -7.51 -3.88 -1.19
N GLY A 204 -6.96 -3.99 -2.40
CA GLY A 204 -7.36 -3.18 -3.55
C GLY A 204 -8.82 -3.41 -3.93
N GLN A 205 -9.32 -4.65 -3.82
CA GLN A 205 -10.74 -4.94 -4.00
C GLN A 205 -11.59 -4.36 -2.89
N ALA A 206 -11.18 -4.56 -1.63
CA ALA A 206 -11.89 -4.01 -0.47
C ALA A 206 -11.98 -2.48 -0.49
N ALA A 207 -10.98 -1.81 -1.05
CA ALA A 207 -10.96 -0.37 -1.27
C ALA A 207 -11.78 0.08 -2.50
N GLY A 208 -12.12 -0.83 -3.42
CA GLY A 208 -12.84 -0.47 -4.64
C GLY A 208 -11.96 0.08 -5.77
N LEU A 209 -10.70 -0.36 -5.87
CA LEU A 209 -9.88 -0.13 -7.07
C LEU A 209 -10.34 -0.99 -8.26
N GLY A 210 -11.00 -2.12 -7.96
CA GLY A 210 -11.36 -3.15 -8.91
C GLY A 210 -11.79 -4.43 -8.19
N TRP A 211 -11.99 -5.52 -8.93
CA TRP A 211 -12.31 -6.84 -8.36
C TRP A 211 -11.21 -7.84 -8.71
N GLN A 212 -11.00 -8.86 -7.87
CA GLN A 212 -10.07 -9.93 -8.20
C GLN A 212 -10.71 -10.84 -9.24
N GLY A 213 -10.18 -10.85 -10.46
CA GLY A 213 -10.69 -11.69 -11.55
C GLY A 213 -10.45 -13.17 -11.30
N LYS A 214 -11.09 -14.05 -12.10
CA LYS A 214 -10.90 -15.50 -12.00
C LYS A 214 -9.45 -15.95 -12.19
N HIS A 215 -8.63 -15.14 -12.86
CA HIS A 215 -7.18 -15.31 -13.01
C HIS A 215 -6.35 -14.77 -11.83
N THR A 216 -6.99 -14.39 -10.72
CA THR A 216 -6.37 -13.93 -9.46
C THR A 216 -5.64 -12.58 -9.50
N ASN A 217 -5.65 -11.83 -10.60
CA ASN A 217 -5.18 -10.42 -10.60
C ASN A 217 -6.36 -9.48 -10.35
N LEU A 218 -6.06 -8.28 -9.85
CA LEU A 218 -7.05 -7.22 -9.73
C LEU A 218 -7.36 -6.66 -11.12
N VAL A 219 -8.65 -6.45 -11.40
CA VAL A 219 -9.17 -5.91 -12.65
C VAL A 219 -10.04 -4.71 -12.33
N SER A 220 -9.88 -3.63 -13.08
CA SER A 220 -10.61 -2.38 -12.93
C SER A 220 -11.36 -2.05 -14.22
N ARG A 221 -12.53 -1.42 -14.09
CA ARG A 221 -13.29 -0.96 -15.26
C ARG A 221 -12.55 0.10 -16.08
N SER A 222 -11.76 0.94 -15.42
CA SER A 222 -11.02 2.04 -16.07
C SER A 222 -9.58 1.69 -16.42
N LEU A 223 -8.93 0.79 -15.66
CA LEU A 223 -7.50 0.47 -15.83
C LEU A 223 -7.24 -0.92 -16.45
N GLY A 224 -8.28 -1.72 -16.69
CA GLY A 224 -8.11 -3.13 -17.04
C GLY A 224 -7.38 -3.87 -15.93
N SER A 225 -6.46 -4.78 -16.26
CA SER A 225 -5.57 -5.44 -15.30
C SER A 225 -4.11 -4.99 -15.43
N TRP A 226 -3.89 -3.79 -15.98
CA TRP A 226 -2.56 -3.26 -16.34
C TRP A 226 -2.12 -2.17 -15.37
N PHE A 227 -2.06 -2.48 -14.07
CA PHE A 227 -1.59 -1.53 -13.07
C PHE A 227 -0.84 -2.20 -11.91
N PHE A 228 0.17 -1.51 -11.41
CA PHE A 228 0.87 -1.88 -10.18
C PHE A 228 0.08 -1.42 -8.97
N LEU A 229 0.23 -2.14 -7.86
CA LEU A 229 -0.37 -1.81 -6.58
C LEU A 229 0.68 -1.28 -5.61
N GLY A 230 0.29 -0.24 -4.88
CA GLY A 230 1.02 0.25 -3.72
C GLY A 230 0.05 0.45 -2.56
N ALA A 231 0.56 0.35 -1.34
CA ALA A 231 -0.23 0.59 -0.13
C ALA A 231 0.48 1.56 0.80
N ILE A 232 -0.30 2.45 1.42
CA ILE A 232 0.11 3.27 2.56
C ILE A 232 -0.83 2.94 3.71
N PHE A 233 -0.30 2.36 4.77
CA PHE A 233 -1.05 2.23 6.02
C PHE A 233 -0.85 3.51 6.80
N THR A 234 -1.87 3.97 7.51
CA THR A 234 -1.77 5.16 8.36
C THR A 234 -2.58 5.02 9.65
N THR A 235 -2.12 5.68 10.71
CA THR A 235 -2.86 5.83 11.98
C THR A 235 -4.02 6.81 11.87
N LEU A 236 -4.10 7.59 10.79
CA LEU A 236 -5.22 8.48 10.53
C LEU A 236 -6.48 7.67 10.23
N ASP A 237 -7.59 8.06 10.83
CA ASP A 237 -8.90 7.51 10.51
C ASP A 237 -9.58 8.35 9.43
N LEU A 238 -9.47 7.91 8.19
CA LEU A 238 -10.04 8.59 7.02
C LEU A 238 -11.29 7.85 6.52
N PRO A 239 -12.24 8.51 5.85
CA PRO A 239 -13.42 7.85 5.31
C PRO A 239 -13.06 6.71 4.33
N LYS A 240 -13.63 5.53 4.52
CA LYS A 240 -13.38 4.36 3.65
C LYS A 240 -14.25 4.42 2.40
N ASP A 241 -13.81 3.76 1.34
CA ASP A 241 -14.57 3.54 0.12
C ASP A 241 -15.30 2.20 0.17
N ALA A 242 -16.31 2.03 -0.67
CA ALA A 242 -16.99 0.75 -0.84
C ALA A 242 -16.15 -0.20 -1.70
N ALA A 243 -16.18 -1.48 -1.36
CA ALA A 243 -15.56 -2.52 -2.18
C ALA A 243 -16.22 -2.60 -3.56
N GLU A 244 -15.43 -2.92 -4.59
CA GLU A 244 -15.95 -3.13 -5.94
C GLU A 244 -16.53 -4.56 -6.05
N PRO A 245 -17.75 -4.73 -6.58
CA PRO A 245 -18.33 -6.04 -6.84
C PRO A 245 -17.58 -6.79 -7.95
N ASP A 246 -17.69 -8.12 -7.93
CA ASP A 246 -17.15 -8.97 -9.00
C ASP A 246 -17.94 -8.79 -10.30
N HIS A 247 -17.24 -8.62 -11.42
CA HIS A 247 -17.82 -8.49 -12.76
C HIS A 247 -17.43 -9.61 -13.73
N CYS A 248 -16.82 -10.69 -13.28
CA CYS A 248 -16.45 -11.83 -14.14
C CYS A 248 -17.67 -12.61 -14.65
N GLY A 249 -18.75 -12.71 -13.87
CA GLY A 249 -19.96 -13.42 -14.27
C GLY A 249 -19.68 -14.84 -14.79
N SER A 250 -20.27 -15.19 -15.94
CA SER A 250 -20.05 -16.49 -16.60
C SER A 250 -18.75 -16.57 -17.41
N CYS A 251 -17.99 -15.47 -17.58
CA CYS A 251 -16.78 -15.44 -18.40
C CYS A 251 -15.72 -16.42 -17.87
N ARG A 252 -15.07 -17.15 -18.79
CA ARG A 252 -13.99 -18.12 -18.48
C ARG A 252 -12.73 -17.91 -19.32
N ALA A 253 -12.67 -16.87 -20.15
CA ALA A 253 -11.61 -16.67 -21.14
C ALA A 253 -10.18 -16.83 -20.58
N CYS A 254 -9.91 -16.29 -19.39
CA CYS A 254 -8.60 -16.42 -18.75
C CYS A 254 -8.24 -17.84 -18.26
N LEU A 255 -9.25 -18.63 -17.89
CA LEU A 255 -9.08 -20.03 -17.49
C LEU A 255 -8.82 -20.88 -18.72
N ASP A 256 -9.57 -20.63 -19.79
CA ASP A 256 -9.53 -21.41 -21.02
C ASP A 256 -8.26 -21.14 -21.83
N ILE A 257 -7.75 -19.90 -21.83
CA ILE A 257 -6.52 -19.53 -22.56
C ILE A 257 -5.23 -19.92 -21.82
N CYS A 258 -5.31 -20.29 -20.53
CA CYS A 258 -4.11 -20.57 -19.73
C CYS A 258 -3.40 -21.83 -20.26
N PRO A 259 -2.19 -21.71 -20.84
CA PRO A 259 -1.57 -22.80 -21.60
C PRO A 259 -1.16 -23.99 -20.73
N THR A 260 -0.96 -23.76 -19.43
CA THR A 260 -0.54 -24.78 -18.48
C THR A 260 -1.67 -25.22 -17.55
N GLY A 261 -2.88 -24.68 -17.71
CA GLY A 261 -4.00 -24.91 -16.79
C GLY A 261 -3.67 -24.53 -15.34
N ALA A 262 -2.95 -23.44 -15.13
CA ALA A 262 -2.51 -22.98 -13.81
C ALA A 262 -3.67 -22.54 -12.89
N PHE A 263 -4.89 -22.42 -13.41
CA PHE A 263 -6.08 -22.11 -12.62
C PHE A 263 -6.93 -23.38 -12.40
N PRO A 264 -6.73 -24.13 -11.30
CA PRO A 264 -7.51 -25.35 -11.05
C PRO A 264 -9.02 -25.09 -10.86
N ALA A 265 -9.38 -23.87 -10.47
CA ALA A 265 -10.75 -23.39 -10.38
C ALA A 265 -10.75 -21.85 -10.50
N PRO A 266 -11.90 -21.20 -10.79
CA PRO A 266 -12.03 -19.75 -10.68
C PRO A 266 -11.45 -19.21 -9.36
N TYR A 267 -10.67 -18.14 -9.44
CA TYR A 267 -10.06 -17.45 -8.29
C TYR A 267 -9.00 -18.26 -7.53
N GLN A 268 -8.55 -19.38 -8.11
CA GLN A 268 -7.50 -20.21 -7.54
C GLN A 268 -6.34 -20.32 -8.53
N LEU A 269 -5.12 -20.14 -8.04
CA LEU A 269 -3.89 -20.32 -8.80
C LEU A 269 -3.13 -21.53 -8.25
N ASP A 270 -2.49 -22.29 -9.11
CA ASP A 270 -1.38 -23.19 -8.80
C ASP A 270 -0.10 -22.58 -9.36
N ALA A 271 0.70 -21.93 -8.50
CA ALA A 271 1.87 -21.18 -8.94
C ALA A 271 2.96 -22.10 -9.53
N ARG A 272 2.94 -23.40 -9.22
CA ARG A 272 3.87 -24.40 -9.78
C ARG A 272 3.65 -24.63 -11.27
N ARG A 273 2.44 -24.33 -11.76
CA ARG A 273 2.04 -24.45 -13.17
C ARG A 273 2.06 -23.10 -13.89
N CYS A 274 2.13 -22.00 -13.15
CA CYS A 274 2.19 -20.67 -13.75
C CYS A 274 3.51 -20.50 -14.50
N ILE A 275 3.47 -19.88 -15.67
CA ILE A 275 4.69 -19.57 -16.46
C ILE A 275 5.42 -18.34 -15.89
N SER A 276 4.71 -17.48 -15.14
CA SER A 276 5.28 -16.27 -14.54
C SER A 276 6.28 -16.56 -13.42
#